data_AF-A0A843S6N0-F1
#
_entry.id   AF-A0A843S6N0-F1
#
_cell.length_a   1.000
_cell.length_b   1.000
_cell.length_c   1.000
_cell.angle_alpha   90.00
_cell.angle_beta   90.00
_cell.angle_gamma   90.00
#
_symmetry.space_group_name_H-M   'P 1'
#
loop_
_entity.id
_entity.type
_entity.pdbx_description
1 polymer ?
#
loop_
_entity_poly.entity_id
_entity_poly.type
_entity_poly.pdbx_seq_one_letter_code
_entity_poly.pdbx_strand_id
1 'polypeptide(L)'
;MECPGLDSAADFFSSNVSVTDLNGDGKAEVTIPYKLLCDGGIDSYTIKVILREGANKLAICGNSLVKIPGQEPFGGERQYDKALLSPANAAYKQHMDKVWKVVSVDIRK
;
A
#
# COMPACT_ATOMS: atom_id res chain seq x y z
N MET A 1 0.89 -9.89 10.59
CA MET A 1 2.20 -10.45 10.22
C MET A 1 2.87 -10.77 11.51
N GLU A 2 3.08 -12.05 11.76
CA GLU A 2 3.92 -12.50 12.86
C GLU A 2 5.29 -12.76 12.23
N CYS A 3 6.38 -12.24 12.83
CA CYS A 3 7.76 -12.50 12.41
C CYS A 3 8.46 -13.31 13.53
N PRO A 4 8.15 -14.59 13.74
CA PRO A 4 8.70 -15.32 14.88
C PRO A 4 10.22 -15.49 14.72
N GLY A 5 10.99 -14.96 15.67
CA GLY A 5 12.45 -15.07 15.67
C GLY A 5 13.19 -14.13 14.71
N LEU A 6 12.51 -13.14 14.11
CA LEU A 6 13.11 -12.10 13.27
C LEU A 6 12.69 -10.71 13.77
N ASP A 7 13.52 -9.70 13.50
CA ASP A 7 13.17 -8.32 13.79
C ASP A 7 12.07 -7.84 12.84
N SER A 8 11.07 -7.15 13.38
CA SER A 8 9.99 -6.56 12.59
C SER A 8 10.12 -5.05 12.57
N ALA A 9 10.03 -4.44 11.38
CA ALA A 9 9.95 -2.99 11.26
C ALA A 9 8.74 -2.56 10.42
N ALA A 10 8.36 -1.30 10.60
CA ALA A 10 7.30 -0.65 9.85
C ALA A 10 7.74 0.76 9.48
N ASP A 11 7.37 1.21 8.29
CA ASP A 11 7.71 2.55 7.82
C ASP A 11 6.60 3.11 6.93
N PHE A 12 6.37 4.42 7.05
CA PHE A 12 5.40 5.14 6.24
C PHE A 12 6.05 5.69 4.98
N PHE A 13 5.35 5.60 3.85
CA PHE A 13 5.73 6.37 2.66
C PHE A 13 5.25 7.81 2.85
N SER A 14 5.94 8.55 3.73
CA SER A 14 5.49 9.84 4.25
C SER A 14 5.19 10.87 3.14
N SER A 15 5.98 10.87 2.06
CA SER A 15 5.76 11.73 0.88
C SER A 15 4.49 11.40 0.09
N ASN A 16 3.86 10.26 0.36
CA ASN A 16 2.65 9.78 -0.30
C ASN A 16 1.44 9.73 0.65
N VAL A 17 1.59 10.24 1.87
CA VAL A 17 0.44 10.49 2.76
C VAL A 17 -0.31 11.71 2.21
N SER A 18 -1.63 11.61 2.09
CA SER A 18 -2.46 12.71 1.59
C SER A 18 -3.77 12.82 2.35
N VAL A 19 -4.27 14.05 2.46
CA VAL A 19 -5.60 14.38 2.97
C VAL A 19 -6.30 15.18 1.90
N THR A 20 -7.39 14.65 1.34
CA THR A 20 -8.07 15.26 0.18
C THR A 20 -9.53 14.85 0.17
N ASP A 21 -10.42 15.74 -0.24
CA ASP A 21 -11.81 15.40 -0.60
C ASP A 21 -11.81 14.83 -2.02
N LEU A 22 -11.81 13.50 -2.11
CA LEU A 22 -11.66 12.74 -3.35
C LEU A 22 -12.99 12.55 -4.08
N ASN A 23 -14.11 12.58 -3.37
CA ASN A 23 -15.44 12.37 -3.93
C ASN A 23 -16.26 13.68 -4.07
N GLY A 24 -15.78 14.79 -3.52
CA GLY A 24 -16.41 16.10 -3.57
C GLY A 24 -17.57 16.30 -2.59
N ASP A 25 -17.64 15.50 -1.52
CA ASP A 25 -18.76 15.53 -0.56
C ASP A 25 -18.52 16.46 0.64
N GLY A 26 -17.38 17.15 0.67
CA GLY A 26 -16.98 18.06 1.74
C GLY A 26 -16.36 17.37 2.95
N LYS A 27 -16.17 16.05 2.92
CA LYS A 27 -15.36 15.31 3.90
C LYS A 27 -13.99 14.99 3.32
N ALA A 28 -13.02 14.88 4.21
CA ALA A 28 -11.65 14.58 3.82
C ALA A 28 -11.38 13.08 3.93
N GLU A 29 -10.85 12.50 2.85
CA GLU A 29 -10.26 11.18 2.85
C GLU A 29 -8.77 11.27 3.18
N VAL A 30 -8.34 10.45 4.15
CA VAL A 30 -6.94 10.34 4.57
C VAL A 30 -6.34 9.08 3.99
N THR A 31 -5.34 9.20 3.12
CA THR A 31 -4.59 8.09 2.54
C THR A 31 -3.25 7.93 3.23
N ILE A 32 -2.98 6.74 3.77
CA ILE A 32 -1.77 6.39 4.51
C ILE A 32 -1.16 5.11 3.92
N PRO A 33 -0.16 5.24 3.03
CA PRO A 33 0.65 4.11 2.58
C PRO A 33 1.78 3.79 3.58
N TYR A 34 1.95 2.51 3.89
CA TYR A 34 3.07 2.02 4.71
C TYR A 34 3.54 0.63 4.29
N LYS A 35 4.75 0.28 4.70
CA LYS A 35 5.35 -1.04 4.54
C LYS A 35 5.65 -1.69 5.88
N LEU A 36 5.60 -3.02 5.89
CA LEU A 36 6.01 -3.87 7.00
C LEU A 36 7.06 -4.84 6.49
N LEU A 37 8.14 -5.01 7.24
CA LEU A 37 9.24 -5.91 6.90
C LEU A 37 9.59 -6.80 8.10
N CYS A 38 9.89 -8.07 7.82
CA CYS A 38 10.66 -8.91 8.74
C CYS A 38 12.10 -8.88 8.22
N ASP A 39 13.06 -8.51 9.06
CA ASP A 39 14.47 -8.47 8.70
C ASP A 39 15.05 -9.89 8.78
N GLY A 40 15.34 -10.50 7.64
CA GLY A 40 15.79 -11.89 7.55
C GLY A 40 16.28 -12.35 6.17
N GLY A 41 16.27 -11.48 5.15
CA GLY A 41 16.67 -11.87 3.79
C GLY A 41 16.29 -10.88 2.69
N ILE A 42 16.34 -11.35 1.44
CA ILE A 42 15.97 -10.58 0.23
C ILE A 42 14.47 -10.74 -0.05
N ASP A 43 13.62 -10.59 0.96
CA ASP A 43 12.18 -10.78 0.79
C ASP A 43 11.47 -9.51 0.33
N SER A 44 10.31 -9.66 -0.29
CA SER A 44 9.39 -8.55 -0.52
C SER A 44 8.82 -8.06 0.81
N TYR A 45 8.67 -6.74 0.98
CA TYR A 45 7.94 -6.22 2.14
C TYR A 45 6.43 -6.20 1.87
N THR A 46 5.64 -6.34 2.93
CA THR A 46 4.18 -6.16 2.87
C THR A 46 3.88 -4.68 2.74
N ILE A 47 3.00 -4.31 1.81
CA ILE A 47 2.54 -2.94 1.58
C ILE A 47 1.06 -2.84 1.87
N LYS A 48 0.68 -1.75 2.54
CA LYS A 48 -0.72 -1.40 2.76
C LYS A 48 -0.93 0.06 2.39
N VAL A 49 -1.81 0.31 1.43
CA VAL A 49 -2.35 1.64 1.15
C VAL A 49 -3.72 1.68 1.80
N ILE A 50 -3.86 2.44 2.88
CA ILE A 50 -5.12 2.59 3.62
C ILE A 50 -5.73 3.94 3.29
N LEU A 51 -7.03 3.97 3.05
CA LEU A 51 -7.82 5.19 2.95
C LEU A 51 -8.90 5.18 4.05
N ARG A 52 -9.06 6.31 4.74
CA ARG A 52 -10.10 6.50 5.76
C ARG A 52 -10.94 7.74 5.49
N GLU A 53 -12.24 7.56 5.63
CA GLU A 53 -13.24 8.63 5.72
C GLU A 53 -14.10 8.35 6.96
N GLY A 54 -13.87 9.09 8.05
CA GLY A 54 -14.53 8.80 9.33
C GLY A 54 -14.32 7.34 9.80
N ALA A 55 -15.42 6.59 9.92
CA ALA A 55 -15.38 5.17 10.30
C ALA A 55 -15.10 4.22 9.11
N ASN A 56 -15.24 4.69 7.88
CA ASN A 56 -14.98 3.89 6.69
C ASN A 56 -13.47 3.69 6.51
N LYS A 57 -13.07 2.45 6.25
CA LYS A 57 -11.68 2.07 5.97
C LYS A 57 -11.64 1.20 4.73
N LEU A 58 -10.85 1.61 3.76
CA LEU A 58 -10.57 0.87 2.53
C LEU A 58 -9.06 0.59 2.45
N ALA A 59 -8.70 -0.53 1.86
CA ALA A 59 -7.31 -0.95 1.74
C ALA A 59 -6.98 -1.55 0.37
N ILE A 60 -5.75 -1.30 -0.07
CA ILE A 60 -5.02 -2.16 -1.00
C ILE A 60 -3.88 -2.79 -0.18
N CYS A 61 -3.84 -4.12 -0.13
CA CYS A 61 -2.80 -4.87 0.57
C CYS A 61 -2.04 -5.75 -0.42
N GLY A 62 -0.75 -5.95 -0.20
CA GLY A 62 0.04 -6.82 -1.07
C GLY A 62 1.52 -6.76 -0.73
N ASN A 63 2.35 -7.14 -1.70
CA ASN A 63 3.78 -7.25 -1.53
C ASN A 63 4.50 -6.33 -2.52
N SER A 64 5.67 -5.83 -2.15
CA SER A 64 6.51 -5.07 -3.08
C SER A 64 6.95 -5.94 -4.25
N LEU A 65 6.93 -5.37 -5.45
CA LEU A 65 7.64 -5.92 -6.60
C LEU A 65 9.13 -5.61 -6.42
N VAL A 66 9.92 -6.63 -6.11
CA VAL A 66 11.36 -6.51 -5.93
C VAL A 66 12.06 -6.62 -7.28
N LYS A 67 12.96 -5.68 -7.57
CA LYS A 67 13.79 -5.66 -8.77
C LYS A 67 15.26 -5.55 -8.39
N ILE A 68 16.05 -6.54 -8.80
CA ILE A 68 17.49 -6.63 -8.55
C ILE A 68 18.20 -6.80 -9.90
N PRO A 69 19.24 -6.00 -10.22
CA PRO A 69 20.01 -6.16 -11.45
C PRO A 69 20.51 -7.59 -11.63
N GLY A 70 20.22 -8.20 -12.79
CA GLY A 70 20.65 -9.56 -13.11
C GLY A 70 19.80 -10.68 -12.51
N GLN A 71 18.68 -10.36 -11.84
CA GLN A 71 17.70 -11.35 -11.37
C GLN A 71 16.31 -11.05 -11.93
N GLU A 72 15.50 -12.09 -12.11
CA GLU A 72 14.09 -11.93 -12.46
C GLU A 72 13.32 -11.23 -11.32
N PRO A 73 12.46 -10.24 -11.62
CA PRO A 73 11.62 -9.61 -10.61
C PRO A 73 10.69 -10.62 -9.92
N PHE A 74 10.42 -10.42 -8.63
CA PHE A 74 9.51 -11.27 -7.85
C PHE A 74 8.63 -10.45 -6.89
N GLY A 75 7.54 -11.07 -6.44
CA GLY A 75 6.48 -10.43 -5.65
C GLY A 75 5.59 -9.51 -6.50
N GLY A 76 5.00 -8.50 -5.87
CA GLY A 76 4.11 -7.53 -6.53
C GLY A 76 2.64 -7.92 -6.53
N GLU A 77 2.26 -8.98 -5.82
CA GLU A 77 0.86 -9.34 -5.61
C GLU A 77 0.12 -8.23 -4.89
N ARG A 78 -1.14 -8.01 -5.26
CA ARG A 78 -2.01 -7.06 -4.57
C ARG A 78 -3.45 -7.52 -4.55
N GLN A 79 -4.16 -7.12 -3.50
CA GLN A 79 -5.56 -7.41 -3.26
C GLN A 79 -6.25 -6.14 -2.80
N TYR A 80 -7.49 -5.97 -3.25
CA TYR A 80 -8.35 -4.87 -2.85
C TYR A 80 -9.33 -5.34 -1.78
N ASP A 81 -9.66 -4.47 -0.84
CA ASP A 81 -10.86 -4.65 -0.04
C ASP A 81 -12.09 -4.78 -0.95
N LYS A 82 -13.01 -5.69 -0.63
CA LYS A 82 -14.22 -5.92 -1.43
C LYS A 82 -15.04 -4.64 -1.62
N ALA A 83 -15.12 -3.80 -0.58
CA ALA A 83 -15.83 -2.52 -0.64
C ALA A 83 -15.20 -1.56 -1.68
N LEU A 84 -13.88 -1.59 -1.86
CA LEU A 84 -13.17 -0.74 -2.81
C LEU A 84 -13.46 -1.12 -4.27
N LEU A 85 -13.98 -2.33 -4.53
CA LEU A 85 -14.39 -2.78 -5.86
C LEU A 85 -15.80 -2.29 -6.26
N SER A 86 -16.55 -1.71 -5.33
CA SER A 86 -17.87 -1.13 -5.63
C SER A 86 -17.72 0.11 -6.52
N PRO A 87 -18.62 0.32 -7.51
CA PRO A 87 -18.65 1.54 -8.32
C PRO A 87 -18.74 2.83 -7.49
N ALA A 88 -19.39 2.79 -6.32
CA ALA A 88 -19.48 3.93 -5.41
C ALA A 88 -18.12 4.43 -4.92
N ASN A 89 -17.10 3.56 -4.90
CA ASN A 89 -15.75 3.86 -4.44
C ASN A 89 -14.76 4.04 -5.60
N ALA A 90 -15.24 4.28 -6.83
CA ALA A 90 -14.39 4.39 -8.01
C ALA A 90 -13.33 5.49 -7.89
N ALA A 91 -13.70 6.67 -7.35
CA ALA A 91 -12.77 7.77 -7.13
C ALA A 91 -11.66 7.39 -6.13
N TYR A 92 -12.04 6.76 -5.01
CA TYR A 92 -11.10 6.25 -4.01
C TYR A 92 -10.18 5.19 -4.60
N LYS A 93 -10.73 4.22 -5.35
CA LYS A 93 -9.96 3.16 -6.01
C LYS A 93 -8.93 3.75 -6.97
N GLN A 94 -9.34 4.70 -7.82
CA GLN A 94 -8.45 5.35 -8.77
C GLN A 94 -7.30 6.09 -8.05
N HIS A 95 -7.60 6.80 -6.97
CA HIS A 95 -6.59 7.47 -6.16
C HIS A 95 -5.62 6.47 -5.52
N MET A 96 -6.13 5.44 -4.83
CA MET A 96 -5.32 4.44 -4.17
C MET A 96 -4.47 3.62 -5.16
N ASP A 97 -4.97 3.37 -6.38
CA ASP A 97 -4.20 2.74 -7.47
C ASP A 97 -2.99 3.58 -7.90
N LYS A 98 -3.14 4.92 -7.93
CA LYS A 98 -2.02 5.83 -8.23
C LYS A 98 -0.98 5.77 -7.13
N VAL A 99 -1.41 5.81 -5.86
CA VAL A 99 -0.50 5.70 -4.70
C VAL A 99 0.23 4.35 -4.74
N TRP A 100 -0.50 3.25 -4.95
CA TRP A 100 0.08 1.90 -5.05
C TRP A 100 1.21 1.84 -6.09
N LYS A 101 0.98 2.34 -7.32
CA LYS A 101 2.00 2.34 -8.38
C LYS A 101 3.30 3.04 -7.99
N VAL A 102 3.24 4.05 -7.11
CA VAL A 102 4.41 4.79 -6.65
C VAL A 102 5.17 4.01 -5.57
N VAL A 103 4.46 3.37 -4.64
CA VAL A 103 5.07 2.76 -3.44
C VAL A 103 5.36 1.26 -3.59
N SER A 104 4.82 0.60 -4.63
CA SER A 104 4.87 -0.86 -4.76
C SER A 104 6.11 -1.44 -5.41
N VAL A 105 7.04 -0.60 -5.89
CA VAL A 105 8.26 -1.07 -6.56
C VAL A 105 9.46 -0.84 -5.66
N ASP A 106 10.17 -1.91 -5.34
CA ASP A 106 11.42 -1.90 -4.58
C ASP A 106 12.59 -2.16 -5.54
N ILE A 107 13.36 -1.11 -5.86
CA ILE A 107 14.53 -1.23 -6.73
C ILE A 107 15.77 -1.25 -5.83
N ARG A 108 16.43 -2.40 -5.76
CA ARG A 108 17.67 -2.57 -5.00
C ARG A 108 18.86 -2.34 -5.94
N LYS A 109 19.81 -1.52 -5.50
CA LYS A 109 21.04 -1.22 -6.23
C LYS A 109 22.16 -2.13 -5.79
#